data_AF-A0A6A4I1F4-F1
#
_entry.id   AF-A0A6A4I1F4-F1
#
_cell.length_a   1.000
_cell.length_b   1.000
_cell.length_c   1.000
_cell.angle_alpha   90.00
_cell.angle_beta   90.00
_cell.angle_gamma   90.00
#
_symmetry.space_group_name_H-M   'P 1'
#
loop_
_entity.id
_entity.type
_entity.pdbx_description
1 polymer ?
#
loop_
_entity_poly.entity_id
_entity_poly.type
_entity_poly.pdbx_seq_one_letter_code
_entity_poly.pdbx_strand_id
1 'polypeptide(L)' 'MGPAPSGRSGHAMASFGARVFVLGGKSFLPTKSEEENYMHVLDTKHIKYPDVNKST' A
#
# COMPACT_ATOMS: atom_id res chain seq x y z
N MET A 1 10.03 -5.57 0.85
CA MET A 1 8.85 -4.72 1.09
C MET A 1 8.19 -5.22 2.37
N GLY A 2 7.72 -4.32 3.24
CA GLY A 2 7.06 -4.70 4.51
C GLY A 2 5.71 -5.40 4.29
N PRO A 3 5.00 -5.77 5.37
CA PRO A 3 3.67 -6.38 5.25
C PRO A 3 2.73 -5.46 4.48
N ALA A 4 2.09 -6.01 3.44
CA ALA A 4 1.12 -5.27 2.66
C ALA A 4 -0.15 -5.00 3.50
N PRO A 5 -0.81 -3.84 3.32
CA PRO A 5 -2.10 -3.61 3.93
C PRO A 5 -3.11 -4.66 3.46
N SER A 6 -4.02 -5.03 4.36
CA SER A 6 -5.25 -5.72 3.99
C SER A 6 -6.07 -4.87 3.01
N GLY A 7 -6.82 -5.51 2.11
CA GLY A 7 -7.73 -4.80 1.22
C GLY A 7 -8.72 -3.99 2.04
N ARG A 8 -8.83 -2.68 1.78
CA ARG A 8 -9.61 -1.75 2.60
C ARG A 8 -10.31 -0.65 1.81
N SER A 9 -11.42 -0.14 2.32
CA SER A 9 -12.20 0.96 1.74
C SER A 9 -12.32 2.15 2.68
N GLY A 10 -12.57 3.34 2.12
CA GLY A 10 -12.66 4.59 2.88
C GLY A 10 -11.35 5.03 3.53
N HIS A 11 -10.20 4.55 3.03
CA HIS A 11 -8.89 4.98 3.51
C HIS A 11 -8.51 6.33 2.89
N ALA A 12 -7.73 7.13 3.62
CA ALA A 12 -7.08 8.30 3.06
C ALA A 12 -5.76 7.90 2.41
N MET A 13 -5.47 8.45 1.24
CA MET A 13 -4.22 8.20 0.51
C MET A 13 -3.57 9.53 0.11
N ALA A 14 -2.26 9.63 0.31
CA ALA A 14 -1.45 10.74 -0.17
C ALA A 14 -0.12 10.24 -0.71
N SER A 15 0.44 10.93 -1.71
CA SER A 15 1.78 10.67 -2.22
C SER A 15 2.68 11.86 -1.91
N PHE A 16 3.93 11.57 -1.53
CA PHE A 16 4.97 12.59 -1.38
C PHE A 16 6.32 12.01 -1.81
N GLY A 17 6.85 12.54 -2.92
CA GLY A 17 8.05 12.01 -3.56
C GLY A 17 7.87 10.54 -3.96
N ALA A 18 8.80 9.69 -3.54
CA ALA A 18 8.76 8.25 -3.81
C ALA A 18 8.04 7.44 -2.72
N ARG A 19 7.16 8.08 -1.93
CA ARG A 19 6.41 7.41 -0.86
C ARG A 19 4.92 7.60 -1.07
N VAL A 20 4.18 6.52 -0.93
CA VAL A 20 2.72 6.53 -0.88
C VAL A 20 2.29 6.17 0.53
N PHE A 21 1.42 6.99 1.09
CA PHE A 21 0.92 6.92 2.44
C PHE A 21 -0.55 6.52 2.40
N VAL A 22 -0.92 5.51 3.20
CA VAL A 22 -2.29 5.04 3.36
C VAL A 22 -2.62 5.04 4.85
N LEU A 23 -3.67 5.77 5.23
CA LEU A 23 -4.11 5.90 6.62
C LEU A 23 -5.58 5.51 6.76
N GLY A 24 -5.87 4.70 7.77
CA GLY A 24 -7.24 4.37 8.14
C GLY A 24 -7.95 3.49 7.12
N GLY A 25 -9.28 3.61 7.10
CA GLY A 25 -10.17 2.79 6.29
C GLY A 25 -10.49 1.44 6.94
N LYS A 26 -11.56 0.83 6.46
CA LYS A 26 -12.10 -0.43 6.98
C LYS A 26 -11.62 -1.59 6.13
N SER A 27 -11.07 -2.62 6.77
CA SER A 27 -10.66 -3.86 6.12
C SER A 27 -11.89 -4.63 5.60
N PHE A 28 -11.76 -5.23 4.42
CA PHE A 28 -12.78 -6.14 3.87
C PHE A 28 -12.73 -7.53 4.52
N LEU A 29 -11.58 -7.89 5.11
CA LEU A 29 -11.41 -9.13 5.83
C LEU A 29 -11.64 -8.89 7.33
N PRO A 30 -12.09 -9.89 8.09
CA PRO A 30 -12.12 -9.82 9.55
C PRO A 30 -10.69 -9.91 10.09
N THR A 31 -9.84 -8.93 9.77
CA THR A 31 -8.56 -8.74 10.43
C THR A 31 -8.78 -7.92 11.70
N LYS A 32 -7.97 -8.22 12.74
CA LYS A 32 -8.00 -7.58 14.05
C LYS A 32 -8.17 -6.06 13.93
N SER A 33 -9.15 -5.49 14.63
CA SER A 33 -9.46 -4.04 14.66
C SER A 33 -8.25 -3.12 14.88
N GLU A 34 -7.18 -3.66 15.46
CA GLU A 34 -5.88 -2.99 15.64
C GLU A 34 -5.26 -2.47 14.32
N GLU A 35 -5.62 -3.07 13.16
CA GLU A 35 -5.12 -2.65 11.85
C GLU A 35 -5.75 -1.38 11.28
N GLU A 36 -6.81 -0.85 11.89
CA GLU A 36 -7.49 0.36 11.39
C GLU A 36 -6.72 1.64 11.73
N ASN A 37 -5.90 1.64 12.78
CA ASN A 37 -5.15 2.81 13.22
C ASN A 37 -3.70 2.86 12.71
N TYR A 38 -3.26 1.87 11.93
CA TYR A 38 -1.91 1.89 11.35
C TYR A 38 -1.85 2.71 10.06
N MET A 39 -0.68 3.34 9.88
CA MET A 39 -0.30 4.00 8.63
C MET A 39 0.58 3.05 7.82
N HIS A 40 0.18 2.77 6.59
CA HIS A 40 0.98 1.99 5.66
C HIS A 40 1.76 2.92 4.73
N VAL A 41 3.04 2.63 4.53
CA VAL A 41 3.92 3.41 3.67
C VAL A 41 4.54 2.50 2.62
N LEU A 42 4.30 2.82 1.36
CA LEU A 42 4.91 2.17 0.21
C LEU A 42 6.03 3.05 -0.34
N ASP A 43 7.28 2.57 -0.29
CA ASP A 43 8.41 3.19 -0.96
C ASP A 43 8.49 2.69 -2.41
N THR A 44 8.14 3.57 -3.35
CA THR A 44 8.06 3.25 -4.78
C THR A 44 9.43 3.09 -5.43
N LYS A 45 10.54 3.50 -4.79
CA LYS A 45 11.90 3.29 -5.34
C LYS A 45 12.26 1.82 -5.49
N HIS A 46 11.60 0.95 -4.73
CA HIS A 46 11.86 -0.49 -4.73
C HIS A 46 10.93 -1.26 -5.67
N ILE A 47 10.01 -0.57 -6.37
CA ILE A 47 9.14 -1.21 -7.35
C ILE A 47 9.92 -1.41 -8.63
N LYS A 48 10.14 -2.67 -9.00
CA LYS A 48 10.74 -3.05 -10.28
C LYS A 48 9.63 -3.34 -11.27
N TYR A 49 9.57 -2.54 -12.32
CA TYR A 49 8.70 -2.83 -13.45
C TYR A 49 9.43 -3.76 -14.42
N PRO A 50 8.74 -4.73 -15.04
CA PRO A 50 9.33 -5.53 -16.10
C PRO A 50 9.76 -4.64 -17.27
N ASP A 51 10.89 -4.99 -17.90
CA ASP A 51 11.34 -4.33 -19.12
C ASP A 51 10.29 -4.57 -20.21
N VAL A 52 9.57 -3.51 -20.59
CA VAL A 52 8.55 -3.56 -21.66
C VAL A 52 9.11 -4.03 -23.01
N ASN A 53 10.45 -4.00 -23.16
CA ASN A 53 11.15 -4.33 -24.39
C ASN A 53 11.81 -5.72 -24.38
N LYS A 54 11.59 -6.55 -23.34
CA LYS A 54 12.11 -7.92 -23.24
C LYS A 54 11.10 -9.01 -23.62
N SER A 55 10.02 -8.66 -24.30
CA SER A 55 9.18 -9.63 -25.00
C SER A 55 9.79 -9.91 -26.38
N THR A 56 10.83 -10.74 -26.42
CA THR A 56 11.33 -11.40 -27.63
C THR A 56 11.33 -12.89 -27.40
#